data_AF-A0A3M8G1G1-F1
#
_entry.id   AF-A0A3M8G1G1-F1
#
_cell.length_a   1.000
_cell.length_b   1.000
_cell.length_c   1.000
_cell.angle_alpha   90.00
_cell.angle_beta   90.00
_cell.angle_gamma   90.00
#
_symmetry.space_group_name_H-M   'P 1'
#
loop_
_entity.id
_entity.type
_entity.pdbx_description
1 polymer ?
#
loop_
_entity_poly.entity_id
_entity_poly.type
_entity_poly.pdbx_seq_one_letter_code
_entity_poly.pdbx_strand_id
1 'polypeptide(L)'
;MKKVYGYLCIAIGALLMMAFIYYLSPALISVSKITTIFNSGLSASERLMIFGGCIYWIIHIMTIIISFKLGFKIMRHYSNQ
;
A
#
# COMPACT_ATOMS: atom_id res chain seq x y z
N MET A 1 -4.04 18.73 20.31
CA MET A 1 -4.59 18.30 19.00
C MET A 1 -3.55 17.68 18.06
N LYS A 2 -2.38 18.30 17.84
CA LYS A 2 -1.38 17.80 16.86
C LYS A 2 -0.82 16.39 17.16
N LYS A 3 -0.65 16.02 18.43
CA LYS A 3 -0.32 14.64 18.86
C LYS A 3 -1.39 13.60 18.44
N VAL A 4 -2.68 13.98 18.46
CA VAL A 4 -3.79 13.09 18.08
C VAL A 4 -3.71 12.71 16.60
N TYR A 5 -3.38 13.65 15.72
CA TYR A 5 -3.15 13.36 14.30
C TYR A 5 -1.99 12.39 14.06
N GLY A 6 -0.93 12.45 14.87
CA GLY A 6 0.17 11.48 14.81
C GLY A 6 -0.30 10.06 15.09
N TYR A 7 -1.07 9.87 16.18
CA TYR A 7 -1.67 8.58 16.52
C TYR A 7 -2.65 8.08 15.47
N LEU A 8 -3.49 8.98 14.91
CA LEU A 8 -4.43 8.63 13.84
C LEU A 8 -3.70 8.15 12.58
N CYS A 9 -2.63 8.82 12.15
CA CYS A 9 -1.82 8.37 11.01
C CYS A 9 -1.19 6.99 11.24
N ILE A 10 -0.68 6.72 12.44
CA ILE A 10 -0.11 5.40 12.79
C ILE A 10 -1.21 4.34 12.78
N ALA A 11 -2.39 4.63 13.35
CA ALA A 11 -3.52 3.71 13.37
C ALA A 11 -4.00 3.38 11.94
N ILE A 12 -4.12 4.38 11.06
CA ILE A 12 -4.46 4.18 9.64
C ILE A 12 -3.38 3.33 8.95
N GLY A 13 -2.10 3.64 9.16
CA GLY A 13 -0.99 2.84 8.63
C GLY A 13 -1.06 1.37 9.07
N ALA A 14 -1.36 1.12 10.35
CA ALA A 14 -1.52 -0.23 10.90
C ALA A 14 -2.74 -0.97 10.32
N LEU A 15 -3.88 -0.29 10.15
CA LEU A 15 -5.06 -0.86 9.50
C LEU A 15 -4.78 -1.23 8.05
N LEU A 16 -4.12 -0.35 7.29
CA LEU A 16 -3.72 -0.62 5.91
C LEU A 16 -2.70 -1.76 5.81
N MET A 17 -1.78 -1.86 6.78
CA MET A 17 -0.84 -2.98 6.88
C MET A 17 -1.57 -4.31 7.15
N MET A 18 -2.54 -4.33 8.06
CA MET A 18 -3.36 -5.54 8.29
C MET A 18 -4.14 -5.94 7.05
N ALA A 19 -4.73 -4.98 6.33
CA ALA A 19 -5.39 -5.25 5.05
C ALA A 19 -4.41 -5.82 4.01
N PHE A 20 -3.19 -5.29 3.93
CA PHE A 20 -2.15 -5.81 3.04
C PHE A 20 -1.78 -7.26 3.39
N ILE A 21 -1.60 -7.57 4.67
CA ILE A 21 -1.29 -8.94 5.13
C ILE A 21 -2.44 -9.90 4.78
N TYR A 22 -3.69 -9.50 5.03
CA TYR A 22 -4.86 -10.31 4.71
C TYR A 22 -4.97 -10.63 3.21
N TYR A 23 -4.64 -9.66 2.35
CA TYR A 23 -4.67 -9.80 0.90
C TYR A 23 -3.28 -10.07 0.26
N LEU A 24 -2.34 -10.59 1.04
CA LEU A 24 -0.97 -10.84 0.56
C LEU A 24 -0.93 -11.83 -0.60
N SER A 25 -1.75 -12.88 -0.56
CA SER A 25 -1.81 -13.89 -1.63
C SER A 25 -2.23 -13.26 -2.97
N PRO A 26 -3.35 -12.51 -3.06
CA PRO A 26 -3.67 -11.71 -4.24
C PRO A 26 -2.56 -10.75 -4.68
N ALA A 27 -1.86 -10.10 -3.75
CA ALA A 27 -0.75 -9.21 -4.07
C ALA A 27 0.39 -9.93 -4.78
N LEU A 28 0.80 -11.09 -4.27
CA LEU A 28 1.85 -11.92 -4.88
C LEU A 28 1.42 -12.46 -6.24
N ILE A 29 0.15 -12.85 -6.40
CA ILE A 29 -0.38 -13.31 -7.68
C ILE A 29 -0.32 -12.19 -8.72
N SER A 30 -0.74 -10.96 -8.37
CA SER A 30 -0.67 -9.81 -9.27
C SER A 30 0.76 -9.54 -9.76
N VAL A 31 1.74 -9.57 -8.84
CA VAL A 31 3.15 -9.37 -9.19
C VAL A 31 3.68 -10.52 -10.06
N SER A 32 3.35 -11.77 -9.73
CA SER A 32 3.80 -12.93 -10.51
C SER A 32 3.31 -12.93 -11.96
N LYS A 33 2.13 -12.35 -12.20
CA LYS A 33 1.52 -12.23 -13.53
C LYS A 33 2.07 -11.08 -14.36
N ILE A 34 2.96 -10.23 -13.82
CA ILE A 34 3.46 -9.07 -14.58
C ILE A 34 4.25 -9.50 -15.83
N THR A 35 4.94 -10.64 -15.77
CA THR A 35 5.70 -11.19 -16.89
C THR A 35 4.81 -11.73 -18.00
N THR A 36 3.56 -12.11 -17.68
CA THR A 36 2.61 -12.66 -18.66
C THR A 36 1.93 -11.58 -19.48
N ILE A 37 2.07 -10.29 -19.13
CA ILE A 37 1.50 -9.16 -19.89
C ILE A 37 1.97 -9.17 -21.35
N PHE A 38 3.19 -9.63 -21.62
CA PHE A 38 3.78 -9.70 -22.96
C PHE A 38 3.29 -10.91 -23.78
N ASN A 39 2.48 -11.79 -23.20
CA ASN A 39 1.93 -12.93 -23.93
C ASN A 39 0.91 -12.45 -24.98
N SER A 40 1.10 -12.91 -26.23
CA SER A 40 0.26 -12.56 -27.38
C SER A 40 -1.20 -13.03 -27.26
N GLY A 41 -1.48 -13.99 -26.39
CA GLY A 41 -2.81 -14.56 -26.17
C GLY A 41 -3.71 -13.82 -25.18
N LEU A 42 -3.20 -12.80 -24.45
CA LEU A 42 -4.04 -12.03 -23.52
C LEU A 42 -4.86 -10.97 -24.24
N SER A 43 -6.10 -10.79 -23.81
CA SER A 43 -6.94 -9.66 -24.20
C SER A 43 -6.44 -8.35 -23.56
N ALA A 44 -6.87 -7.22 -24.12
CA ALA A 44 -6.52 -5.90 -23.57
C ALA A 44 -7.05 -5.69 -22.14
N SER A 45 -8.24 -6.22 -21.83
CA SER A 45 -8.84 -6.15 -20.49
C SER A 45 -8.05 -6.95 -19.46
N GLU A 46 -7.58 -8.14 -19.80
CA GLU A 46 -6.74 -8.96 -18.91
C GLU A 46 -5.40 -8.27 -18.61
N ARG A 47 -4.75 -7.68 -19.62
CA ARG A 47 -3.53 -6.89 -19.42
C ARG A 47 -3.78 -5.70 -18.48
N LEU A 48 -4.88 -4.98 -18.68
CA LEU A 48 -5.25 -3.86 -17.83
C LEU A 48 -5.51 -4.30 -16.38
N MET A 49 -6.15 -5.45 -16.19
CA MET A 49 -6.40 -6.01 -14.85
C MET A 49 -5.11 -6.36 -14.12
N ILE A 50 -4.16 -7.00 -14.80
CA ILE A 50 -2.84 -7.33 -14.22
C ILE A 50 -2.09 -6.05 -13.85
N PHE A 51 -2.02 -5.08 -14.76
CA PHE A 51 -1.31 -3.81 -14.56
C PHE A 51 -1.96 -2.97 -13.44
N GLY A 52 -3.28 -2.86 -13.46
CA GLY A 52 -4.07 -2.18 -12.43
C GLY A 52 -3.88 -2.82 -11.05
N GLY A 53 -3.87 -4.15 -10.98
CA GLY A 53 -3.56 -4.88 -9.74
C GLY A 53 -2.16 -4.55 -9.21
N CYS A 54 -1.15 -4.50 -10.08
CA CYS A 54 0.22 -4.13 -9.67
C CYS A 54 0.29 -2.69 -9.15
N ILE A 55 -0.29 -1.73 -9.88
CA ILE A 55 -0.32 -0.31 -9.47
C ILE A 55 -1.05 -0.14 -8.14
N TYR A 56 -2.19 -0.82 -7.97
CA TYR A 56 -2.95 -0.77 -6.72
C TYR A 56 -2.07 -1.16 -5.52
N TRP A 57 -1.35 -2.28 -5.61
CA TRP A 57 -0.47 -2.73 -4.51
C TRP A 57 0.70 -1.80 -4.25
N ILE A 58 1.30 -1.21 -5.31
CA ILE A 58 2.36 -0.20 -5.16
C ILE A 58 1.84 1.01 -4.39
N ILE A 59 0.69 1.56 -4.80
CA ILE A 59 0.06 2.71 -4.13
C ILE A 59 -0.25 2.35 -2.68
N HIS A 60 -0.84 1.18 -2.44
CA HIS A 60 -1.19 0.72 -1.10
C HIS A 60 0.04 0.66 -0.16
N ILE A 61 1.15 0.06 -0.62
CA ILE A 61 2.41 0.00 0.14
C ILE A 61 2.96 1.41 0.40
N MET A 62 2.94 2.29 -0.62
CA MET A 62 3.38 3.67 -0.46
C MET A 62 2.54 4.41 0.60
N THR A 63 1.22 4.23 0.59
CA THR A 63 0.33 4.84 1.60
C THR A 63 0.63 4.34 3.00
N ILE A 64 0.91 3.04 3.18
CA ILE A 64 1.34 2.48 4.48
C ILE A 64 2.62 3.19 4.96
N ILE A 65 3.64 3.24 4.12
CA ILE A 65 4.95 3.84 4.46
C ILE A 65 4.79 5.32 4.82
N ILE A 66 4.04 6.08 4.02
CA ILE A 66 3.80 7.51 4.24
C ILE A 66 3.04 7.72 5.55
N SER A 67 1.99 6.94 5.80
CA SER A 67 1.17 7.03 7.02
C SER A 67 2.03 6.84 8.27
N PHE A 68 2.84 5.79 8.33
CA PHE A 68 3.74 5.56 9.45
C PHE A 68 4.81 6.66 9.57
N LYS A 69 5.48 7.02 8.46
CA LYS A 69 6.55 8.03 8.47
C LYS A 69 6.04 9.39 8.97
N LEU A 70 4.87 9.83 8.50
CA LEU A 70 4.24 11.07 8.95
C LEU A 70 3.79 10.98 10.41
N GLY A 71 3.14 9.88 10.79
CA GLY A 71 2.67 9.65 12.15
C GLY A 71 3.80 9.71 13.19
N PHE A 72 4.89 8.97 12.96
CA PHE A 72 6.06 8.99 13.83
C PHE A 72 6.79 10.34 13.83
N LYS A 73 6.91 11.01 12.67
CA LYS A 73 7.53 12.34 12.58
C LYS A 73 6.77 13.36 13.44
N ILE A 74 5.45 13.37 13.35
CA ILE A 74 4.57 14.24 14.14
C ILE A 74 4.75 13.92 15.63
N MET A 75 4.68 12.65 16.02
CA MET A 75 4.83 12.26 17.42
C MET A 75 6.19 12.68 18.01
N ARG A 76 7.29 12.46 17.28
CA ARG A 76 8.64 12.82 17.74
C ARG A 76 8.79 14.33 17.95
N HIS A 77 8.26 15.14 17.03
CA HIS A 77 8.33 16.59 17.15
C HIS A 77 7.63 17.12 18.41
N TYR A 78 6.47 16.55 18.75
CA TYR A 78 5.71 16.95 19.93
C TYR A 78 6.10 16.25 21.23
N SER A 79 6.96 15.23 21.18
CA SER A 79 7.51 14.61 22.38
C SER A 79 8.74 15.36 22.91
N ASN A 80 9.41 16.12 22.05
CA ASN A 80 10.60 16.92 22.39
C ASN A 80 10.26 18.38 22.77
N GLN A 81 8.96 18.71 22.85
CA GLN A 81 8.42 19.98 23.34
C GLN A 81 7.64 19.69 24.62
#